data_AF-A0A812WY28-F1
#
_entry.id   AF-A0A812WY28-F1
#
_cell.length_a   1.000
_cell.length_b   1.000
_cell.length_c   1.000
_cell.angle_alpha   90.00
_cell.angle_beta   90.00
_cell.angle_gamma   90.00
#
_symmetry.space_group_name_H-M   'P 1'
#
loop_
_entity.id
_entity.type
_entity.pdbx_description
1 polymer ?
#
loop_
_entity_poly.entity_id
_entity_poly.type
_entity_poly.pdbx_seq_one_letter_code
_entity_poly.pdbx_strand_id
1 'polypeptide(L)'
;MPTAMLQDVSGRNANARKRKRHQSDDDDSSIDQDDLVNEVKKVLKVLSAIQEKLNTTRRKYKDMKVQFKETDDMLKTAQLRFERSQMQLNDADGMLLEFREMFAADSKRRTSDRQKYEHMEKLWEASEKKYQDLRQKTKDDKQQRKIKREQRRERLRLLREAEKKWIAAEKSLQDTQARLDEVDLKRIAAEQEGERTAQRLKDSDSARTTAEKKHEDARKRVTVLETQLKSALAKRVAVEKQLSEVNEQLSTVEKQLSNAQMHQRHVGNHSFSWQYEMEGHWHAFPPEGNEQMHQAYMSYIGDSQCCSANIVAGGVERIVDFRAMTQTHASTKKVRQIRLSTGVPAEWSSSPATLLTQSDTLSSFYVEVADAALIDRITCILRSSGHAGDESSTCSRMQTATVKSVHRIENFQLWHRYQARLAAMREDHAKYCVHVDPAALDLDCRQGVMTASQSDLDCGACLANDVDEKILLHGTSWSNANSIVMHGFDHRTCMRGMYGDGVYFADAACKSHQYSCGAHPAKTSKTSAFACRCERTLIIARVALGDAYYASATRRGARRPPNRDGATGTHGSVVVNPGPIQGHRNQVHQEFVVYDREQAYPAFVVQYLP
;
A
#
# COMPACT_ATOMS: atom_id res chain seq x y z
N MET A 1 -13.49 -76.61 -15.37
CA MET A 1 -14.68 -76.33 -14.54
C MET A 1 -14.75 -77.38 -13.45
N PRO A 2 -15.01 -77.04 -12.17
CA PRO A 2 -14.65 -75.83 -11.40
C PRO A 2 -13.87 -76.26 -10.11
N THR A 3 -13.60 -75.47 -9.05
CA THR A 3 -13.89 -74.06 -8.71
C THR A 3 -12.68 -73.41 -7.99
N ALA A 4 -12.77 -72.09 -7.83
CA ALA A 4 -11.85 -71.11 -7.25
C ALA A 4 -11.69 -71.07 -5.71
N MET A 5 -10.76 -70.22 -5.25
CA MET A 5 -10.32 -69.95 -3.88
C MET A 5 -10.59 -68.49 -3.42
N LEU A 6 -10.77 -68.29 -2.10
CA LEU A 6 -10.22 -67.24 -1.18
C LEU A 6 -10.29 -65.73 -1.59
N GLN A 7 -10.31 -64.70 -0.72
CA GLN A 7 -10.10 -64.51 0.75
C GLN A 7 -10.81 -63.18 1.15
N ASP A 8 -11.53 -63.10 2.27
CA ASP A 8 -11.16 -62.48 3.57
C ASP A 8 -10.66 -61.00 3.57
N VAL A 9 -11.42 -60.10 4.24
CA VAL A 9 -10.90 -58.93 4.98
C VAL A 9 -11.78 -58.66 6.20
N SER A 10 -11.19 -58.67 7.38
CA SER A 10 -11.84 -58.40 8.68
C SER A 10 -12.04 -56.91 8.98
N GLY A 11 -13.14 -56.57 9.68
CA GLY A 11 -13.45 -55.20 10.10
C GLY A 11 -12.73 -54.73 11.37
N ARG A 12 -12.80 -53.42 11.68
CA ARG A 12 -12.33 -52.85 12.96
C ARG A 12 -13.19 -51.69 13.49
N ASN A 13 -13.06 -51.51 14.80
CA ASN A 13 -13.90 -50.70 15.68
C ASN A 13 -13.73 -49.19 15.57
N ALA A 14 -14.69 -48.49 16.17
CA ALA A 14 -14.71 -47.06 16.41
C ALA A 14 -13.42 -46.51 17.04
N ASN A 15 -13.04 -45.30 16.65
CA ASN A 15 -12.35 -44.39 17.57
C ASN A 15 -12.57 -42.91 17.20
N ALA A 16 -13.19 -42.16 18.10
CA ALA A 16 -13.48 -40.74 17.91
C ALA A 16 -12.20 -39.91 18.04
N ARG A 17 -11.63 -39.46 16.90
CA ARG A 17 -10.50 -38.54 16.91
C ARG A 17 -10.96 -37.08 16.93
N LYS A 18 -10.72 -36.44 18.08
CA LYS A 18 -10.78 -34.98 18.27
C LYS A 18 -10.10 -34.26 17.09
N ARG A 19 -10.87 -33.62 16.22
CA ARG A 19 -10.33 -32.54 15.38
C ARG A 19 -10.04 -31.36 16.31
N LYS A 20 -8.75 -31.10 16.59
CA LYS A 20 -8.31 -29.80 17.09
C LYS A 20 -8.84 -28.75 16.10
N ARG A 21 -9.83 -27.96 16.49
CA ARG A 21 -9.94 -26.61 15.94
C ARG A 21 -8.66 -25.91 16.34
N HIS A 22 -7.84 -25.50 15.37
CA HIS A 22 -6.94 -24.40 15.65
C HIS A 22 -7.81 -23.19 15.89
N GLN A 23 -7.69 -22.65 17.10
CA GLN A 23 -8.19 -21.37 17.48
C GLN A 23 -7.31 -20.38 16.72
N SER A 24 -7.84 -19.80 15.63
CA SER A 24 -7.27 -18.57 15.13
C SER A 24 -7.70 -17.49 16.13
N ASP A 25 -6.71 -16.84 16.74
CA ASP A 25 -6.92 -15.65 17.53
C ASP A 25 -7.15 -14.47 16.56
N ASP A 26 -8.25 -14.56 15.82
CA ASP A 26 -8.83 -13.42 15.13
C ASP A 26 -9.62 -12.64 16.20
N ASP A 27 -9.02 -11.58 16.73
CA ASP A 27 -9.71 -10.52 17.48
C ASP A 27 -10.65 -9.77 16.52
N ASP A 28 -11.70 -10.47 16.09
CA ASP A 28 -12.76 -9.93 15.24
C ASP A 28 -13.66 -9.09 16.14
N SER A 29 -13.44 -7.77 16.13
CA SER A 29 -14.31 -6.79 16.76
C SER A 29 -15.61 -6.59 15.96
N SER A 30 -16.19 -7.70 15.51
CA SER A 30 -17.55 -7.85 15.04
C SER A 30 -18.48 -7.38 16.15
N ILE A 31 -18.99 -6.15 16.02
CA ILE A 31 -19.99 -5.61 16.94
C ILE A 31 -21.27 -6.38 16.65
N ASP A 32 -21.60 -7.34 17.52
CA ASP A 32 -22.76 -8.21 17.33
C ASP A 32 -24.02 -7.35 17.14
N GLN A 33 -24.75 -7.63 16.06
CA GLN A 33 -25.97 -6.92 15.70
C GLN A 33 -27.04 -7.10 16.78
N ASP A 34 -27.05 -8.24 17.49
CA ASP A 34 -27.91 -8.48 18.64
C ASP A 34 -27.50 -7.63 19.86
N ASP A 35 -26.19 -7.39 20.08
CA ASP A 35 -25.72 -6.50 21.16
C ASP A 35 -26.08 -5.03 20.88
N LEU A 36 -25.94 -4.56 19.65
CA LEU A 36 -26.41 -3.24 19.22
C LEU A 36 -27.92 -3.07 19.45
N VAL A 37 -28.73 -4.05 19.03
CA VAL A 37 -30.18 -4.06 19.25
C VAL A 37 -30.54 -4.09 20.74
N ASN A 38 -29.79 -4.83 21.55
CA ASN A 38 -29.96 -4.86 23.00
C ASN A 38 -29.56 -3.55 23.67
N GLU A 39 -28.53 -2.84 23.19
CA GLU A 39 -28.13 -1.53 23.71
C GLU A 39 -29.16 -0.44 23.36
N VAL A 40 -29.70 -0.41 22.13
CA VAL A 40 -30.84 0.46 21.76
C VAL A 40 -32.02 0.25 22.72
N LYS A 41 -32.39 -1.00 23.01
CA LYS A 41 -33.47 -1.33 23.97
C LYS A 41 -33.17 -0.83 25.39
N LYS A 42 -31.91 -0.82 25.83
CA LYS A 42 -31.52 -0.24 27.14
C LYS A 42 -31.66 1.28 27.14
N VAL A 43 -31.15 1.97 26.11
CA VAL A 43 -31.22 3.44 26.00
C VAL A 43 -32.67 3.92 25.92
N LEU A 44 -33.54 3.26 25.14
CA LEU A 44 -34.97 3.59 25.06
C LEU A 44 -35.70 3.46 26.41
N LYS A 45 -35.38 2.44 27.22
CA LYS A 45 -35.93 2.30 28.59
C LYS A 45 -35.50 3.45 29.49
N VAL A 46 -34.23 3.88 29.39
CA VAL A 46 -33.71 5.02 30.16
C VAL A 46 -34.37 6.33 29.72
N LEU A 47 -34.52 6.57 28.42
CA LEU A 47 -35.23 7.73 27.87
C LEU A 47 -36.66 7.83 28.38
N SER A 48 -37.42 6.73 28.36
CA SER A 48 -38.79 6.67 28.88
C SER A 48 -38.86 7.12 30.35
N ALA A 49 -37.98 6.58 31.20
CA ALA A 49 -37.91 6.92 32.62
C ALA A 49 -37.47 8.38 32.88
N ILE A 50 -36.57 8.93 32.05
CA ILE A 50 -36.17 10.35 32.13
C ILE A 50 -37.33 11.25 31.70
N GLN A 51 -38.05 10.90 30.64
CA GLN A 51 -39.19 11.68 30.13
C GLN A 51 -40.34 11.74 31.15
N GLU A 52 -40.61 10.66 31.87
CA GLU A 52 -41.59 10.66 32.97
C GLU A 52 -41.14 11.56 34.15
N LYS A 53 -39.87 11.49 34.54
CA LYS A 53 -39.27 12.38 35.56
C LYS A 53 -39.30 13.85 35.14
N LEU A 54 -39.07 14.14 33.87
CA LEU A 54 -39.14 15.50 33.33
C LEU A 54 -40.59 16.03 33.38
N ASN A 55 -41.55 15.24 32.92
CA ASN A 55 -42.97 15.60 32.95
C ASN A 55 -43.50 15.86 34.36
N THR A 56 -43.16 15.00 35.32
CA THR A 56 -43.56 15.18 36.73
C THR A 56 -42.89 16.39 37.38
N THR A 57 -41.60 16.64 37.09
CA THR A 57 -40.87 17.83 37.58
C THR A 57 -41.42 19.12 36.97
N ARG A 58 -41.75 19.12 35.67
CA ARG A 58 -42.34 20.26 34.95
C ARG A 58 -43.72 20.65 35.50
N ARG A 59 -44.55 19.66 35.88
CA ARG A 59 -45.83 19.92 36.59
C ARG A 59 -45.58 20.62 37.93
N LYS A 60 -44.75 20.03 38.79
CA LYS A 60 -44.38 20.60 40.10
C LYS A 60 -43.84 22.04 40.00
N TYR A 61 -42.97 22.33 39.02
CA TYR A 61 -42.47 23.70 38.80
C TYR A 61 -43.58 24.68 38.40
N LYS A 62 -44.52 24.28 37.52
CA LYS A 62 -45.68 25.12 37.17
C LYS A 62 -46.53 25.43 38.40
N ASP A 63 -46.83 24.42 39.21
CA ASP A 63 -47.66 24.57 40.42
C ASP A 63 -46.99 25.50 41.44
N MET A 64 -45.69 25.30 41.70
CA MET A 64 -44.89 26.18 42.57
C MET A 64 -44.81 27.63 42.04
N LYS A 65 -44.80 27.83 40.71
CA LYS A 65 -44.78 29.16 40.08
C LYS A 65 -46.11 29.90 40.28
N VAL A 66 -47.25 29.20 40.21
CA VAL A 66 -48.57 29.75 40.56
C VAL A 66 -48.61 30.12 42.04
N GLN A 67 -48.23 29.19 42.93
CA GLN A 67 -48.16 29.41 44.37
C GLN A 67 -47.24 30.58 44.76
N PHE A 68 -46.12 30.77 44.06
CA PHE A 68 -45.25 31.91 44.28
C PHE A 68 -45.95 33.23 43.91
N LYS A 69 -46.63 33.29 42.75
CA LYS A 69 -47.39 34.47 42.32
C LYS A 69 -48.46 34.86 43.34
N GLU A 70 -49.27 33.91 43.80
CA GLU A 70 -50.29 34.14 44.84
C GLU A 70 -49.68 34.78 46.11
N THR A 71 -48.51 34.31 46.55
CA THR A 71 -47.85 34.83 47.76
C THR A 71 -47.19 36.20 47.56
N ASP A 72 -46.68 36.47 46.36
CA ASP A 72 -46.21 37.79 45.95
C ASP A 72 -47.37 38.81 45.96
N ASP A 73 -48.53 38.42 45.45
CA ASP A 73 -49.74 39.26 45.44
C ASP A 73 -50.32 39.45 46.85
N MET A 74 -50.38 38.40 47.69
CA MET A 74 -50.72 38.54 49.12
C MET A 74 -49.77 39.49 49.86
N LEU A 75 -48.47 39.48 49.56
CA LEU A 75 -47.51 40.40 50.16
C LEU A 75 -47.77 41.85 49.71
N LYS A 76 -48.10 42.09 48.44
CA LYS A 76 -48.50 43.43 47.95
C LYS A 76 -49.75 43.92 48.69
N THR A 77 -50.76 43.06 48.87
CA THR A 77 -51.96 43.43 49.65
C THR A 77 -51.63 43.76 51.11
N ALA A 78 -50.77 42.98 51.76
CA ALA A 78 -50.33 43.24 53.14
C ALA A 78 -49.48 44.53 53.25
N GLN A 79 -48.66 44.82 52.24
CA GLN A 79 -47.88 46.06 52.13
C GLN A 79 -48.80 47.29 52.09
N LEU A 80 -49.80 47.29 51.20
CA LEU A 80 -50.77 48.37 51.03
C LEU A 80 -51.65 48.58 52.27
N ARG A 81 -52.05 47.49 52.96
CA ARG A 81 -52.78 47.59 54.24
C ARG A 81 -51.94 48.26 55.32
N PHE A 82 -50.69 47.83 55.48
CA PHE A 82 -49.76 48.44 56.42
C PHE A 82 -49.51 49.93 56.12
N GLU A 83 -49.32 50.30 54.86
CA GLU A 83 -49.15 51.71 54.44
C GLU A 83 -50.39 52.55 54.75
N ARG A 84 -51.60 52.04 54.46
CA ARG A 84 -52.85 52.72 54.82
C ARG A 84 -53.02 52.86 56.34
N SER A 85 -52.75 51.81 57.12
CA SER A 85 -52.86 51.86 58.58
C SER A 85 -51.82 52.80 59.20
N GLN A 86 -50.60 52.86 58.66
CA GLN A 86 -49.57 53.84 59.05
C GLN A 86 -50.00 55.28 58.74
N MET A 87 -50.55 55.55 57.55
CA MET A 87 -51.08 56.87 57.20
C MET A 87 -52.19 57.29 58.17
N GLN A 88 -53.18 56.42 58.40
CA GLN A 88 -54.27 56.67 59.37
C GLN A 88 -53.76 56.90 60.80
N LEU A 89 -52.67 56.24 61.20
CA LEU A 89 -52.03 56.45 62.50
C LEU A 89 -51.35 57.82 62.58
N ASN A 90 -50.62 58.23 61.54
CA ASN A 90 -49.98 59.55 61.47
C ASN A 90 -51.01 60.69 61.47
N ASP A 91 -52.11 60.53 60.71
CA ASP A 91 -53.22 61.49 60.69
C ASP A 91 -53.85 61.63 62.10
N ALA A 92 -54.01 60.51 62.82
CA ALA A 92 -54.54 60.51 64.18
C ALA A 92 -53.56 61.07 65.22
N ASP A 93 -52.25 60.86 65.04
CA ASP A 93 -51.17 61.46 65.87
C ASP A 93 -51.20 63.00 65.75
N GLY A 94 -51.40 63.52 64.52
CA GLY A 94 -51.62 64.94 64.25
C GLY A 94 -52.88 65.50 64.92
N MET A 95 -54.03 64.81 64.79
CA MET A 95 -55.28 65.24 65.46
C MET A 95 -55.14 65.28 66.99
N LEU A 96 -54.49 64.29 67.61
CA LEU A 96 -54.24 64.29 69.05
C LEU A 96 -53.29 65.43 69.47
N LEU A 97 -52.33 65.81 68.62
CA LEU A 97 -51.47 66.96 68.88
C LEU A 97 -52.28 68.27 68.85
N GLU A 98 -53.12 68.48 67.83
CA GLU A 98 -54.01 69.65 67.73
C GLU A 98 -54.95 69.76 68.93
N PHE A 99 -55.64 68.67 69.31
CA PHE A 99 -56.48 68.66 70.50
C PHE A 99 -55.68 68.98 71.78
N ARG A 100 -54.46 68.46 71.93
CA ARG A 100 -53.60 68.72 73.10
C ARG A 100 -53.18 70.19 73.18
N GLU A 101 -52.91 70.83 72.04
CA GLU A 101 -52.67 72.27 71.96
C GLU A 101 -53.94 73.08 72.29
N MET A 102 -55.11 72.65 71.83
CA MET A 102 -56.40 73.26 72.20
C MET A 102 -56.66 73.20 73.71
N PHE A 103 -56.50 72.05 74.36
CA PHE A 103 -56.63 71.93 75.82
C PHE A 103 -55.63 72.82 76.57
N ALA A 104 -54.38 72.89 76.09
CA ALA A 104 -53.36 73.78 76.66
C ALA A 104 -53.70 75.27 76.49
N ALA A 105 -54.36 75.65 75.39
CA ALA A 105 -54.80 77.02 75.13
C ALA A 105 -56.03 77.42 75.96
N ASP A 106 -57.02 76.53 76.11
CA ASP A 106 -58.28 76.83 76.82
C ASP A 106 -58.10 76.83 78.34
N SER A 107 -57.20 75.99 78.89
CA SER A 107 -56.83 76.03 80.31
C SER A 107 -56.34 77.41 80.79
N LYS A 108 -55.83 78.24 79.87
CA LYS A 108 -55.39 79.62 80.14
C LYS A 108 -56.52 80.66 80.10
N ARG A 109 -57.72 80.32 79.60
CA ARG A 109 -58.81 81.28 79.34
C ARG A 109 -59.87 81.42 80.45
N ARG A 110 -59.87 80.55 81.47
CA ARG A 110 -60.78 80.62 82.65
C ARG A 110 -62.26 80.91 82.31
N THR A 111 -62.83 80.17 81.37
CA THR A 111 -64.26 80.27 81.00
C THR A 111 -65.12 79.33 81.84
N SER A 112 -66.31 79.80 82.25
CA SER A 112 -67.22 79.09 83.18
C SER A 112 -68.10 78.02 82.51
N ASP A 113 -67.67 77.47 81.38
CA ASP A 113 -68.53 76.75 80.44
C ASP A 113 -68.37 75.22 80.55
N ARG A 114 -68.64 74.70 81.74
CA ARG A 114 -68.39 73.30 82.16
C ARG A 114 -68.90 72.25 81.17
N GLN A 115 -70.06 72.47 80.56
CA GLN A 115 -70.65 71.54 79.59
C GLN A 115 -69.82 71.40 78.31
N LYS A 116 -69.12 72.46 77.87
CA LYS A 116 -68.22 72.39 76.70
C LYS A 116 -66.96 71.57 77.02
N TYR A 117 -66.41 71.73 78.22
CA TYR A 117 -65.25 70.95 78.66
C TYR A 117 -65.58 69.45 78.79
N GLU A 118 -66.70 69.11 79.45
CA GLU A 118 -67.20 67.73 79.56
C GLU A 118 -67.54 67.09 78.18
N HIS A 119 -67.87 67.91 77.16
CA HIS A 119 -68.05 67.44 75.79
C HIS A 119 -66.71 67.21 75.07
N MET A 120 -65.75 68.15 75.19
CA MET A 120 -64.41 68.01 74.62
C MET A 120 -63.64 66.83 75.23
N GLU A 121 -63.76 66.60 76.53
CA GLU A 121 -63.14 65.48 77.24
C GLU A 121 -63.65 64.14 76.70
N LYS A 122 -64.95 63.98 76.47
CA LYS A 122 -65.53 62.78 75.83
C LYS A 122 -65.06 62.60 74.38
N LEU A 123 -64.88 63.69 73.63
CA LEU A 123 -64.31 63.63 72.27
C LEU A 123 -62.83 63.25 72.28
N TRP A 124 -62.07 63.70 73.28
CA TRP A 124 -60.68 63.30 73.51
C TRP A 124 -60.57 61.82 73.86
N GLU A 125 -61.34 61.33 74.84
CA GLU A 125 -61.35 59.91 75.22
C GLU A 125 -61.72 59.00 74.05
N ALA A 126 -62.71 59.39 73.23
CA ALA A 126 -63.07 58.67 72.01
C ALA A 126 -61.95 58.68 70.96
N SER A 127 -61.22 59.79 70.83
CA SER A 127 -60.10 59.95 69.88
C SER A 127 -58.86 59.18 70.32
N GLU A 128 -58.51 59.22 71.61
CA GLU A 128 -57.42 58.45 72.22
C GLU A 128 -57.69 56.95 72.11
N LYS A 129 -58.91 56.49 72.39
CA LYS A 129 -59.31 55.09 72.16
C LYS A 129 -59.12 54.68 70.70
N LYS A 130 -59.63 55.49 69.77
CA LYS A 130 -59.47 55.26 68.32
C LYS A 130 -58.00 55.23 67.88
N TYR A 131 -57.15 56.05 68.50
CA TYR A 131 -55.70 56.05 68.28
C TYR A 131 -55.04 54.76 68.78
N GLN A 132 -55.36 54.29 70.01
CA GLN A 132 -54.81 53.02 70.51
C GLN A 132 -55.27 51.83 69.67
N ASP A 133 -56.54 51.81 69.20
CA ASP A 133 -57.06 50.80 68.28
C ASP A 133 -56.31 50.83 66.92
N LEU A 134 -56.09 52.01 66.34
CA LEU A 134 -55.30 52.20 65.11
C LEU A 134 -53.84 51.77 65.30
N ARG A 135 -53.23 52.11 66.44
CA ARG A 135 -51.85 51.78 66.79
C ARG A 135 -51.67 50.28 66.95
N GLN A 136 -52.65 49.59 67.54
CA GLN A 136 -52.62 48.12 67.66
C GLN A 136 -52.81 47.46 66.30
N LYS A 137 -53.85 47.83 65.54
CA LYS A 137 -54.08 47.37 64.16
C LYS A 137 -52.83 47.54 63.28
N THR A 138 -52.14 48.66 63.43
CA THR A 138 -50.90 48.96 62.67
C THR A 138 -49.72 48.06 63.06
N LYS A 139 -49.62 47.64 64.33
CA LYS A 139 -48.66 46.60 64.75
C LYS A 139 -49.02 45.23 64.14
N ASP A 140 -50.30 44.90 64.12
CA ASP A 140 -50.78 43.62 63.58
C ASP A 140 -50.56 43.53 62.06
N ASP A 141 -50.87 44.59 61.31
CA ASP A 141 -50.55 44.71 59.88
C ASP A 141 -49.02 44.61 59.63
N LYS A 142 -48.19 45.22 60.48
CA LYS A 142 -46.72 45.12 60.40
C LYS A 142 -46.24 43.68 60.58
N GLN A 143 -46.83 42.95 61.53
CA GLN A 143 -46.49 41.56 61.81
C GLN A 143 -46.98 40.63 60.68
N GLN A 144 -48.20 40.82 60.16
CA GLN A 144 -48.72 40.08 59.02
C GLN A 144 -47.86 40.29 57.76
N ARG A 145 -47.45 41.54 57.48
CA ARG A 145 -46.50 41.89 56.41
C ARG A 145 -45.16 41.16 56.59
N LYS A 146 -44.63 41.06 57.81
CA LYS A 146 -43.39 40.32 58.09
C LYS A 146 -43.54 38.82 57.78
N ILE A 147 -44.60 38.19 58.27
CA ILE A 147 -44.90 36.76 58.00
C ILE A 147 -45.03 36.51 56.49
N LYS A 148 -45.75 37.37 55.75
CA LYS A 148 -45.88 37.24 54.30
C LYS A 148 -44.56 37.42 53.55
N ARG A 149 -43.66 38.28 54.03
CA ARG A 149 -42.31 38.47 53.47
C ARG A 149 -41.44 37.23 53.66
N GLU A 150 -41.56 36.54 54.80
CA GLU A 150 -40.86 35.29 55.08
C GLU A 150 -41.43 34.12 54.24
N GLN A 151 -42.77 33.98 54.15
CA GLN A 151 -43.43 33.02 53.27
C GLN A 151 -43.00 33.18 51.80
N ARG A 152 -42.87 34.42 51.31
CA ARG A 152 -42.37 34.71 49.96
C ARG A 152 -40.90 34.29 49.75
N ARG A 153 -40.03 34.53 50.74
CA ARG A 153 -38.61 34.13 50.67
C ARG A 153 -38.48 32.62 50.54
N GLU A 154 -39.24 31.86 51.33
CA GLU A 154 -39.20 30.40 51.29
C GLU A 154 -39.80 29.84 49.99
N ARG A 155 -40.94 30.34 49.51
CA ARG A 155 -41.49 29.94 48.20
C ARG A 155 -40.53 30.26 47.05
N LEU A 156 -39.78 31.37 47.10
CA LEU A 156 -38.77 31.70 46.10
C LEU A 156 -37.56 30.74 46.14
N ARG A 157 -37.15 30.28 47.33
CA ARG A 157 -36.10 29.27 47.49
C ARG A 157 -36.51 27.95 46.85
N LEU A 158 -37.69 27.45 47.20
CA LEU A 158 -38.24 26.20 46.66
C LEU A 158 -38.43 26.26 45.14
N LEU A 159 -38.91 27.39 44.61
CA LEU A 159 -39.07 27.58 43.15
C LEU A 159 -37.73 27.50 42.41
N ARG A 160 -36.67 28.13 42.94
CA ARG A 160 -35.31 28.06 42.37
C ARG A 160 -34.70 26.66 42.46
N GLU A 161 -34.98 25.92 43.52
CA GLU A 161 -34.55 24.51 43.66
C GLU A 161 -35.28 23.60 42.67
N ALA A 162 -36.57 23.82 42.43
CA ALA A 162 -37.35 23.12 41.42
C ALA A 162 -36.89 23.46 39.99
N GLU A 163 -36.56 24.72 39.72
CA GLU A 163 -36.03 25.20 38.43
C GLU A 163 -34.70 24.53 38.10
N LYS A 164 -33.76 24.48 39.05
CA LYS A 164 -32.49 23.75 38.90
C LYS A 164 -32.70 22.27 38.60
N LYS A 165 -33.64 21.61 39.29
CA LYS A 165 -33.98 20.20 39.06
C LYS A 165 -34.61 19.96 37.68
N TRP A 166 -35.45 20.89 37.21
CA TRP A 166 -36.05 20.82 35.88
C TRP A 166 -34.98 20.96 34.78
N ILE A 167 -34.11 21.97 34.85
CA ILE A 167 -33.02 22.18 33.88
C ILE A 167 -32.06 20.98 33.85
N ALA A 168 -31.71 20.42 35.01
CA ALA A 168 -30.86 19.23 35.09
C ALA A 168 -31.51 17.99 34.44
N ALA A 169 -32.82 17.80 34.61
CA ALA A 169 -33.57 16.72 33.96
C ALA A 169 -33.69 16.93 32.44
N GLU A 170 -33.87 18.17 31.98
CA GLU A 170 -33.93 18.52 30.56
C GLU A 170 -32.58 18.27 29.86
N LYS A 171 -31.46 18.67 30.49
CA LYS A 171 -30.13 18.32 30.01
C LYS A 171 -29.91 16.80 29.97
N SER A 172 -30.28 16.09 31.03
CA SER A 172 -30.16 14.62 31.07
C SER A 172 -30.96 13.92 29.97
N LEU A 173 -32.07 14.49 29.51
CA LEU A 173 -32.82 14.00 28.36
C LEU A 173 -32.04 14.23 27.05
N GLN A 174 -31.52 15.44 26.84
CA GLN A 174 -30.71 15.78 25.66
C GLN A 174 -29.46 14.89 25.55
N ASP A 175 -28.71 14.73 26.65
CA ASP A 175 -27.51 13.89 26.69
C ASP A 175 -27.84 12.41 26.38
N THR A 176 -29.02 11.93 26.81
CA THR A 176 -29.45 10.54 26.52
C THR A 176 -29.98 10.38 25.09
N GLN A 177 -30.61 11.41 24.53
CA GLN A 177 -31.06 11.39 23.13
C GLN A 177 -29.85 11.35 22.18
N ALA A 178 -28.84 12.18 22.41
CA ALA A 178 -27.60 12.16 21.62
C ALA A 178 -26.90 10.78 21.64
N ARG A 179 -26.96 10.08 22.78
CA ARG A 179 -26.47 8.69 22.88
C ARG A 179 -27.31 7.68 22.10
N LEU A 180 -28.62 7.90 21.95
CA LEU A 180 -29.45 7.05 21.08
C LEU A 180 -29.06 7.25 19.62
N ASP A 181 -28.94 8.52 19.19
CA ASP A 181 -28.58 8.88 17.82
C ASP A 181 -27.19 8.31 17.44
N GLU A 182 -26.22 8.31 18.37
CA GLU A 182 -24.90 7.68 18.19
C GLU A 182 -24.98 6.15 17.99
N VAL A 183 -25.85 5.46 18.74
CA VAL A 183 -26.04 4.00 18.64
C VAL A 183 -26.81 3.65 17.36
N ASP A 184 -27.81 4.45 16.97
CA ASP A 184 -28.53 4.28 15.71
C ASP A 184 -27.61 4.44 14.48
N LEU A 185 -26.69 5.41 14.49
CA LEU A 185 -25.66 5.55 13.45
C LEU A 185 -24.74 4.33 13.37
N LYS A 186 -24.34 3.76 14.52
CA LYS A 186 -23.55 2.52 14.57
C LYS A 186 -24.32 1.32 14.02
N ARG A 187 -25.62 1.19 14.31
CA ARG A 187 -26.48 0.14 13.73
C ARG A 187 -26.53 0.25 12.20
N ILE A 188 -26.79 1.45 11.66
CA ILE A 188 -26.87 1.67 10.21
C ILE A 188 -25.54 1.32 9.51
N ALA A 189 -24.40 1.66 10.13
CA ALA A 189 -23.09 1.31 9.61
C ALA A 189 -22.88 -0.22 9.56
N ALA A 190 -23.24 -0.92 10.64
CA ALA A 190 -23.15 -2.39 10.71
C ALA A 190 -24.07 -3.09 9.69
N GLU A 191 -25.29 -2.58 9.49
CA GLU A 191 -26.23 -3.08 8.46
C GLU A 191 -25.63 -2.97 7.06
N GLN A 192 -25.05 -1.81 6.70
CA GLN A 192 -24.38 -1.61 5.41
C GLN A 192 -23.13 -2.49 5.21
N GLU A 193 -22.40 -2.78 6.28
CA GLU A 193 -21.25 -3.69 6.25
C GLU A 193 -21.68 -5.15 6.06
N GLY A 194 -22.79 -5.55 6.71
CA GLY A 194 -23.46 -6.84 6.49
C GLY A 194 -23.90 -7.02 5.04
N GLU A 195 -24.56 -6.03 4.43
CA GLU A 195 -24.97 -6.06 3.02
C GLU A 195 -23.76 -6.20 2.06
N ARG A 196 -22.70 -5.42 2.28
CA ARG A 196 -21.45 -5.51 1.49
C ARG A 196 -20.80 -6.89 1.61
N THR A 197 -20.82 -7.47 2.81
CA THR A 197 -20.23 -8.79 3.07
C THR A 197 -21.07 -9.90 2.42
N ALA A 198 -22.40 -9.80 2.48
CA ALA A 198 -23.31 -10.71 1.78
C ALA A 198 -23.15 -10.64 0.25
N GLN A 199 -22.90 -9.45 -0.32
CA GLN A 199 -22.62 -9.33 -1.75
C GLN A 199 -21.26 -9.95 -2.12
N ARG A 200 -20.19 -9.66 -1.37
CA ARG A 200 -18.87 -10.29 -1.56
C ARG A 200 -18.95 -11.82 -1.51
N LEU A 201 -19.79 -12.39 -0.64
CA LEU A 201 -20.00 -13.84 -0.55
C LEU A 201 -20.65 -14.40 -1.83
N LYS A 202 -21.69 -13.74 -2.36
CA LYS A 202 -22.32 -14.13 -3.64
C LYS A 202 -21.34 -14.05 -4.81
N ASP A 203 -20.53 -13.00 -4.86
CA ASP A 203 -19.52 -12.81 -5.91
C ASP A 203 -18.43 -13.90 -5.80
N SER A 204 -18.02 -14.24 -4.57
CA SER A 204 -17.07 -15.32 -4.28
C SER A 204 -17.59 -16.71 -4.69
N ASP A 205 -18.84 -17.04 -4.39
CA ASP A 205 -19.46 -18.31 -4.82
C ASP A 205 -19.61 -18.37 -6.36
N SER A 206 -19.92 -17.24 -7.01
CA SER A 206 -19.98 -17.13 -8.47
C SER A 206 -18.60 -17.32 -9.12
N ALA A 207 -17.55 -16.80 -8.50
CA ALA A 207 -16.16 -17.02 -8.91
C ALA A 207 -15.73 -18.48 -8.67
N ARG A 208 -16.08 -19.07 -7.52
CA ARG A 208 -15.77 -20.46 -7.16
C ARG A 208 -16.39 -21.45 -8.14
N THR A 209 -17.68 -21.33 -8.43
CA THR A 209 -18.38 -22.20 -9.41
C THR A 209 -17.80 -22.07 -10.82
N THR A 210 -17.38 -20.85 -11.21
CA THR A 210 -16.67 -20.61 -12.47
C THR A 210 -15.28 -21.28 -12.49
N ALA A 211 -14.54 -21.21 -11.38
CA ALA A 211 -13.23 -21.84 -11.23
C ALA A 211 -13.31 -23.38 -11.22
N GLU A 212 -14.30 -23.94 -10.52
CA GLU A 212 -14.60 -25.39 -10.50
C GLU A 212 -14.87 -25.90 -11.93
N LYS A 213 -15.67 -25.19 -12.73
CA LYS A 213 -15.91 -25.51 -14.14
C LYS A 213 -14.63 -25.46 -14.98
N LYS A 214 -13.83 -24.40 -14.85
CA LYS A 214 -12.54 -24.27 -15.57
C LYS A 214 -11.55 -25.38 -15.20
N HIS A 215 -11.50 -25.77 -13.92
CA HIS A 215 -10.65 -26.86 -13.44
C HIS A 215 -11.10 -28.22 -13.97
N GLU A 216 -12.41 -28.48 -14.04
CA GLU A 216 -12.96 -29.70 -14.64
C GLU A 216 -12.67 -29.78 -16.16
N ASP A 217 -12.79 -28.67 -16.89
CA ASP A 217 -12.44 -28.62 -18.31
C ASP A 217 -10.91 -28.74 -18.53
N ALA A 218 -10.09 -28.20 -17.63
CA ALA A 218 -8.64 -28.40 -17.63
C ALA A 218 -8.27 -29.88 -17.36
N ARG A 219 -8.92 -30.55 -16.41
CA ARG A 219 -8.74 -31.99 -16.14
C ARG A 219 -9.00 -32.85 -17.37
N LYS A 220 -10.12 -32.62 -18.08
CA LYS A 220 -10.43 -33.31 -19.33
C LYS A 220 -9.34 -33.10 -20.39
N ARG A 221 -8.81 -31.87 -20.52
CA ARG A 221 -7.70 -31.57 -21.44
C ARG A 221 -6.42 -32.31 -21.04
N VAL A 222 -6.08 -32.39 -19.76
CA VAL A 222 -4.93 -33.16 -19.26
C VAL A 222 -5.07 -34.63 -19.63
N THR A 223 -6.22 -35.27 -19.40
CA THR A 223 -6.43 -36.69 -19.78
C THR A 223 -6.29 -36.94 -21.29
N VAL A 224 -6.74 -35.99 -22.13
CA VAL A 224 -6.52 -36.06 -23.58
C VAL A 224 -5.03 -35.94 -23.92
N LEU A 225 -4.32 -34.97 -23.32
CA LEU A 225 -2.89 -34.76 -23.54
C LEU A 225 -2.04 -35.93 -23.04
N GLU A 226 -2.37 -36.54 -21.90
CA GLU A 226 -1.73 -37.76 -21.40
C GLU A 226 -1.89 -38.93 -22.38
N THR A 227 -3.05 -39.06 -23.00
CA THR A 227 -3.33 -40.09 -24.01
C THR A 227 -2.52 -39.84 -25.29
N GLN A 228 -2.45 -38.58 -25.73
CA GLN A 228 -1.60 -38.16 -26.86
C GLN A 228 -0.11 -38.37 -26.56
N LEU A 229 0.35 -38.04 -25.34
CA LEU A 229 1.72 -38.23 -24.89
C LEU A 229 2.10 -39.71 -24.85
N LYS A 230 1.23 -40.60 -24.33
CA LYS A 230 1.44 -42.05 -24.39
C LYS A 230 1.57 -42.56 -25.83
N SER A 231 0.74 -42.06 -26.74
CA SER A 231 0.85 -42.38 -28.18
C SER A 231 2.16 -41.86 -28.79
N ALA A 232 2.55 -40.62 -28.47
CA ALA A 232 3.79 -40.02 -28.94
C ALA A 232 5.03 -40.73 -28.39
N LEU A 233 5.03 -41.15 -27.12
CA LEU A 233 6.09 -41.96 -26.51
C LEU A 233 6.18 -43.35 -27.15
N ALA A 234 5.06 -44.01 -27.43
CA ALA A 234 5.07 -45.28 -28.16
C ALA A 234 5.67 -45.14 -29.58
N LYS A 235 5.33 -44.05 -30.28
CA LYS A 235 5.97 -43.69 -31.56
C LYS A 235 7.47 -43.39 -31.38
N ARG A 236 7.85 -42.67 -30.32
CA ARG A 236 9.25 -42.33 -30.02
C ARG A 236 10.07 -43.59 -29.76
N VAL A 237 9.55 -44.55 -28.99
CA VAL A 237 10.21 -45.85 -28.74
C VAL A 237 10.36 -46.65 -30.04
N ALA A 238 9.36 -46.61 -30.94
CA ALA A 238 9.49 -47.25 -32.26
C ALA A 238 10.57 -46.58 -33.12
N VAL A 239 10.65 -45.24 -33.12
CA VAL A 239 11.70 -44.48 -33.81
C VAL A 239 13.07 -44.66 -33.15
N GLU A 240 13.16 -44.75 -31.82
CA GLU A 240 14.39 -45.07 -31.09
C GLU A 240 14.89 -46.47 -31.41
N LYS A 241 13.98 -47.45 -31.59
CA LYS A 241 14.35 -48.78 -32.08
C LYS A 241 14.90 -48.72 -33.51
N GLN A 242 14.20 -48.05 -34.42
CA GLN A 242 14.68 -47.83 -35.79
C GLN A 242 16.03 -47.08 -35.80
N LEU A 243 16.20 -46.08 -34.92
CA LEU A 243 17.43 -45.34 -34.76
C LEU A 243 18.53 -46.21 -34.14
N SER A 244 18.21 -47.21 -33.31
CA SER A 244 19.19 -48.17 -32.81
C SER A 244 19.65 -49.14 -33.90
N GLU A 245 18.74 -49.61 -34.76
CA GLU A 245 19.05 -50.42 -35.95
C GLU A 245 19.88 -49.62 -36.96
N VAL A 246 19.51 -48.35 -37.20
CA VAL A 246 20.28 -47.41 -38.01
C VAL A 246 21.61 -47.06 -37.35
N ASN A 247 21.71 -46.89 -36.03
CA ASN A 247 22.96 -46.65 -35.31
C ASN A 247 23.85 -47.89 -35.23
N GLU A 248 23.32 -49.11 -35.36
CA GLU A 248 24.12 -50.32 -35.48
C GLU A 248 24.79 -50.37 -36.87
N GLN A 249 24.03 -50.01 -37.92
CA GLN A 249 24.55 -49.76 -39.28
C GLN A 249 25.52 -48.57 -39.32
N LEU A 250 25.19 -47.47 -38.62
CA LEU A 250 26.06 -46.31 -38.48
C LEU A 250 27.29 -46.66 -37.65
N SER A 251 27.23 -47.54 -36.66
CA SER A 251 28.42 -47.98 -35.90
C SER A 251 29.36 -48.88 -36.72
N THR A 252 28.83 -49.56 -37.74
CA THR A 252 29.66 -50.32 -38.70
C THR A 252 30.30 -49.39 -39.74
N VAL A 253 29.59 -48.34 -40.18
CA VAL A 253 30.15 -47.25 -41.00
C VAL A 253 31.10 -46.35 -40.18
N GLU A 254 30.82 -46.11 -38.90
CA GLU A 254 31.65 -45.35 -37.97
C GLU A 254 32.83 -46.17 -37.49
N LYS A 255 32.79 -47.50 -37.45
CA LYS A 255 34.03 -48.30 -37.32
C LYS A 255 34.93 -48.16 -38.55
N GLN A 256 34.37 -47.85 -39.72
CA GLN A 256 35.14 -47.49 -40.92
C GLN A 256 35.60 -46.02 -40.88
N LEU A 257 34.82 -45.11 -40.29
CA LEU A 257 35.11 -43.66 -40.17
C LEU A 257 35.92 -43.25 -38.93
N SER A 258 35.93 -44.07 -37.87
CA SER A 258 36.68 -43.87 -36.61
C SER A 258 38.17 -44.20 -36.76
N ASN A 259 38.52 -44.92 -37.83
CA ASN A 259 39.89 -44.95 -38.35
C ASN A 259 40.30 -43.62 -39.04
N ALA A 260 39.37 -42.68 -39.28
CA ALA A 260 39.61 -41.45 -40.04
C ALA A 260 39.51 -40.14 -39.23
N GLN A 261 38.63 -40.02 -38.23
CA GLN A 261 38.55 -38.83 -37.36
C GLN A 261 38.02 -39.09 -35.94
N MET A 262 38.93 -39.06 -34.96
CA MET A 262 38.65 -38.54 -33.62
C MET A 262 39.11 -37.08 -33.53
N HIS A 263 38.59 -36.37 -32.51
CA HIS A 263 38.85 -34.97 -32.12
C HIS A 263 38.03 -33.90 -32.86
N GLN A 264 36.97 -33.40 -32.21
CA GLN A 264 36.92 -32.03 -31.67
C GLN A 264 35.56 -31.73 -31.02
N ARG A 265 35.47 -31.87 -29.69
CA ARG A 265 34.43 -31.25 -28.87
C ARG A 265 35.05 -30.70 -27.59
N HIS A 266 35.49 -29.45 -27.64
CA HIS A 266 35.53 -28.51 -26.54
C HIS A 266 35.78 -27.13 -27.15
N VAL A 267 34.74 -26.30 -27.23
CA VAL A 267 34.87 -24.87 -27.50
C VAL A 267 34.64 -24.17 -26.17
N GLY A 268 35.68 -23.54 -25.64
CA GLY A 268 35.60 -22.81 -24.38
C GLY A 268 34.79 -21.51 -24.54
N ASN A 269 34.21 -21.05 -23.44
CA ASN A 269 33.53 -19.76 -23.36
C ASN A 269 34.53 -18.62 -23.58
N HIS A 270 34.69 -18.19 -24.83
CA HIS A 270 35.28 -16.90 -25.17
C HIS A 270 34.15 -15.92 -25.50
N SER A 271 34.20 -14.74 -24.89
CA SER A 271 33.20 -13.67 -25.01
C SER A 271 32.99 -13.22 -26.46
N PHE A 272 34.04 -13.27 -27.27
CA PHE A 272 34.01 -12.97 -28.70
C PHE A 272 34.73 -14.08 -29.49
N SER A 273 34.33 -14.26 -30.75
CA SER A 273 34.95 -15.22 -31.66
C SER A 273 35.27 -14.59 -33.00
N TRP A 274 36.53 -14.68 -33.41
CA TRP A 274 36.91 -14.55 -34.80
C TRP A 274 36.32 -15.70 -35.60
N GLN A 275 35.81 -15.37 -36.78
CA GLN A 275 35.18 -16.32 -37.69
C GLN A 275 35.70 -16.10 -39.10
N TYR A 276 35.69 -17.14 -39.91
CA TYR A 276 36.03 -17.09 -41.33
C TYR A 276 34.96 -17.76 -42.19
N GLU A 277 34.85 -17.34 -43.44
CA GLU A 277 33.86 -17.87 -44.36
C GLU A 277 34.35 -19.17 -45.05
N MET A 278 33.45 -20.15 -45.13
CA MET A 278 33.56 -21.36 -45.95
C MET A 278 32.17 -21.71 -46.47
N GLU A 279 32.02 -21.80 -47.80
CA GLU A 279 30.81 -22.36 -48.42
C GLU A 279 29.51 -21.68 -47.94
N GLY A 280 29.54 -20.34 -47.82
CA GLY A 280 28.42 -19.51 -47.34
C GLY A 280 28.19 -19.54 -45.82
N HIS A 281 29.01 -20.27 -45.06
CA HIS A 281 28.90 -20.43 -43.62
C HIS A 281 30.10 -19.82 -42.89
N TRP A 282 29.86 -19.34 -41.66
CA TRP A 282 30.87 -18.73 -40.81
C TRP A 282 31.36 -19.72 -39.75
N HIS A 283 32.66 -20.01 -39.76
CA HIS A 283 33.30 -20.96 -38.85
C HIS A 283 34.22 -20.21 -37.88
N ALA A 284 34.12 -20.52 -36.59
CA ALA A 284 35.03 -19.95 -35.58
C ALA A 284 36.47 -20.45 -35.78
N PHE A 285 37.45 -19.59 -35.46
CA PHE A 285 38.82 -20.05 -35.31
C PHE A 285 38.96 -20.92 -34.05
N PRO A 286 39.86 -21.92 -34.04
CA PRO A 286 40.21 -22.65 -32.81
C PRO A 286 40.80 -21.69 -31.76
N PRO A 287 40.75 -22.01 -30.45
CA PRO A 287 41.12 -21.08 -29.38
C PRO A 287 42.47 -20.38 -29.56
N GLU A 288 43.53 -21.15 -29.88
CA GLU A 288 44.88 -20.65 -30.17
C GLU A 288 44.91 -19.62 -31.31
N GLY A 289 44.12 -19.86 -32.37
CA GLY A 289 44.00 -18.98 -33.51
C GLY A 289 43.14 -17.75 -33.21
N ASN A 290 42.09 -17.92 -32.39
CA ASN A 290 41.24 -16.82 -31.94
C ASN A 290 42.02 -15.83 -31.06
N GLU A 291 42.89 -16.34 -30.18
CA GLU A 291 43.76 -15.52 -29.34
C GLU A 291 44.81 -14.77 -30.16
N GLN A 292 45.53 -15.45 -31.07
CA GLN A 292 46.48 -14.79 -31.99
C GLN A 292 45.80 -13.73 -32.87
N MET A 293 44.63 -14.04 -33.43
CA MET A 293 43.81 -13.07 -34.19
C MET A 293 43.46 -11.84 -33.35
N HIS A 294 43.07 -12.03 -32.10
CA HIS A 294 42.73 -10.94 -31.20
C HIS A 294 43.95 -10.08 -30.84
N GLN A 295 45.06 -10.69 -30.43
CA GLN A 295 46.31 -9.98 -30.12
C GLN A 295 46.80 -9.15 -31.32
N ALA A 296 46.81 -9.74 -32.51
CA ALA A 296 47.19 -9.05 -33.74
C ALA A 296 46.23 -7.90 -34.11
N TYR A 297 44.92 -8.08 -33.90
CA TYR A 297 43.93 -7.03 -34.14
C TYR A 297 44.03 -5.87 -33.14
N MET A 298 44.35 -6.13 -31.87
CA MET A 298 44.62 -5.09 -30.87
C MET A 298 45.84 -4.25 -31.27
N SER A 299 46.91 -4.89 -31.74
CA SER A 299 48.09 -4.20 -32.28
C SER A 299 47.74 -3.34 -33.50
N TYR A 300 46.91 -3.83 -34.43
CA TYR A 300 46.44 -3.07 -35.60
C TYR A 300 45.59 -1.84 -35.23
N ILE A 301 44.73 -1.94 -34.21
CA ILE A 301 43.95 -0.79 -33.74
C ILE A 301 44.85 0.24 -33.05
N GLY A 302 45.87 -0.21 -32.30
CA GLY A 302 46.86 0.67 -31.67
C GLY A 302 47.81 1.35 -32.65
N ASP A 303 48.23 0.64 -33.71
CA ASP A 303 49.10 1.16 -34.77
C ASP A 303 48.61 0.74 -36.16
N SER A 304 47.90 1.65 -36.82
CA SER A 304 47.31 1.48 -38.16
C SER A 304 48.32 1.24 -39.30
N GLN A 305 49.63 1.33 -39.04
CA GLN A 305 50.68 1.02 -40.02
C GLN A 305 50.81 -0.49 -40.29
N CYS A 306 50.49 -1.34 -39.31
CA CYS A 306 50.59 -2.80 -39.44
C CYS A 306 49.22 -3.44 -39.70
N CYS A 307 48.73 -3.35 -40.94
CA CYS A 307 47.41 -3.88 -41.30
C CYS A 307 47.36 -5.40 -41.55
N SER A 308 48.50 -6.10 -41.47
CA SER A 308 48.60 -7.54 -41.72
C SER A 308 49.42 -8.27 -40.66
N ALA A 309 49.03 -9.52 -40.39
CA ALA A 309 49.65 -10.36 -39.36
C ALA A 309 49.70 -11.83 -39.79
N ASN A 310 50.75 -12.55 -39.38
CA ASN A 310 50.83 -14.00 -39.55
C ASN A 310 50.27 -14.68 -38.30
N ILE A 311 49.36 -15.64 -38.49
CA ILE A 311 48.77 -16.46 -37.44
C ILE A 311 48.95 -17.95 -37.73
N VAL A 312 48.98 -18.76 -36.68
CA VAL A 312 48.92 -20.23 -36.77
C VAL A 312 47.65 -20.70 -36.06
N ALA A 313 46.72 -21.27 -36.83
CA ALA A 313 45.44 -21.76 -36.29
C ALA A 313 45.21 -23.21 -36.74
N GLY A 314 45.14 -24.15 -35.79
CA GLY A 314 45.04 -25.58 -36.08
C GLY A 314 46.23 -26.11 -36.88
N GLY A 315 47.45 -25.71 -36.49
CA GLY A 315 48.71 -26.12 -37.14
C GLY A 315 48.97 -25.53 -38.53
N VAL A 316 48.10 -24.66 -39.05
CA VAL A 316 48.23 -24.06 -40.39
C VAL A 316 48.52 -22.56 -40.28
N GLU A 317 49.59 -22.12 -40.95
CA GLU A 317 49.96 -20.70 -41.08
C GLU A 317 49.06 -19.96 -42.08
N ARG A 318 48.63 -18.76 -41.70
CA ARG A 318 47.78 -17.87 -42.51
C ARG A 318 48.23 -16.42 -42.34
N ILE A 319 48.15 -15.67 -43.43
CA ILE A 319 48.42 -14.23 -43.48
C ILE A 319 47.07 -13.53 -43.42
N VAL A 320 46.84 -12.71 -42.40
CA VAL A 320 45.60 -11.97 -42.16
C VAL A 320 45.81 -10.53 -42.62
N ASP A 321 44.79 -9.94 -43.23
CA ASP A 321 44.71 -8.51 -43.54
C ASP A 321 43.45 -7.93 -42.87
N PHE A 322 43.65 -7.09 -41.85
CA PHE A 322 42.58 -6.46 -41.07
C PHE A 322 41.95 -5.24 -41.76
N ARG A 323 42.58 -4.70 -42.80
CA ARG A 323 42.01 -3.63 -43.62
C ARG A 323 41.07 -4.20 -44.69
N ALA A 324 41.48 -5.30 -45.33
CA ALA A 324 40.65 -6.04 -46.27
C ALA A 324 39.63 -6.96 -45.58
N MET A 325 39.79 -7.23 -44.27
CA MET A 325 39.04 -8.24 -43.51
C MET A 325 39.10 -9.63 -44.18
N THR A 326 40.31 -10.04 -44.58
CA THR A 326 40.55 -11.36 -45.18
C THR A 326 41.67 -12.15 -44.49
N GLN A 327 41.68 -13.46 -44.69
CA GLN A 327 42.82 -14.32 -44.43
C GLN A 327 43.26 -15.04 -45.70
N THR A 328 44.56 -15.26 -45.86
CA THR A 328 45.19 -15.97 -46.97
C THR A 328 45.95 -17.18 -46.43
N HIS A 329 45.64 -18.37 -46.94
CA HIS A 329 46.34 -19.60 -46.57
C HIS A 329 47.79 -19.58 -47.07
N ALA A 330 48.79 -19.79 -46.21
CA ALA A 330 50.19 -19.57 -46.56
C ALA A 330 50.68 -20.40 -47.76
N SER A 331 50.37 -21.71 -47.79
CA SER A 331 50.72 -22.60 -48.90
C SER A 331 49.76 -22.54 -50.09
N THR A 332 48.45 -22.78 -49.90
CA THR A 332 47.47 -22.89 -51.00
C THR A 332 47.06 -21.56 -51.62
N LYS A 333 47.43 -20.42 -51.01
CA LYS A 333 47.04 -19.05 -51.39
C LYS A 333 45.53 -18.79 -51.46
N LYS A 334 44.69 -19.72 -50.97
CA LYS A 334 43.23 -19.54 -50.88
C LYS A 334 42.91 -18.41 -49.89
N VAL A 335 42.24 -17.38 -50.40
CA VAL A 335 41.72 -16.26 -49.61
C VAL A 335 40.32 -16.57 -49.07
N ARG A 336 40.00 -16.10 -47.87
CA ARG A 336 38.67 -16.21 -47.24
C ARG A 336 38.36 -14.91 -46.50
N GLN A 337 37.08 -14.52 -46.47
CA GLN A 337 36.61 -13.43 -45.61
C GLN A 337 36.74 -13.82 -44.13
N ILE A 338 37.01 -12.82 -43.28
CA ILE A 338 36.99 -12.95 -41.82
C ILE A 338 36.07 -11.90 -41.19
N ARG A 339 35.55 -12.19 -40.00
CA ARG A 339 34.82 -11.24 -39.17
C ARG A 339 35.07 -11.50 -37.70
N LEU A 340 34.88 -10.47 -36.89
CA LEU A 340 34.79 -10.63 -35.45
C LEU A 340 33.32 -10.69 -35.03
N SER A 341 32.90 -11.78 -34.40
CA SER A 341 31.62 -11.90 -33.74
C SER A 341 31.81 -11.55 -32.26
N THR A 342 31.30 -10.39 -31.86
CA THR A 342 31.47 -9.81 -30.52
C THR A 342 30.46 -10.34 -29.48
N GLY A 343 29.45 -11.13 -29.89
CA GLY A 343 28.44 -11.66 -28.97
C GLY A 343 27.51 -10.61 -28.32
N VAL A 344 27.52 -9.38 -28.82
CA VAL A 344 26.64 -8.28 -28.36
C VAL A 344 25.28 -8.31 -29.07
N PRO A 345 24.23 -7.66 -28.51
CA PRO A 345 22.93 -7.55 -29.16
C PRO A 345 22.98 -6.85 -30.52
N ALA A 346 22.08 -7.23 -31.43
CA ALA A 346 22.13 -6.79 -32.84
C ALA A 346 21.88 -5.28 -33.04
N GLU A 347 21.24 -4.60 -32.08
CA GLU A 347 21.01 -3.16 -32.15
C GLU A 347 22.19 -2.30 -31.73
N TRP A 348 23.26 -2.89 -31.15
CA TRP A 348 24.42 -2.11 -30.71
C TRP A 348 25.11 -1.45 -31.91
N SER A 349 25.29 -0.13 -31.82
CA SER A 349 25.87 0.68 -32.90
C SER A 349 27.38 0.83 -32.81
N SER A 350 27.98 0.56 -31.64
CA SER A 350 29.43 0.63 -31.46
C SER A 350 30.15 -0.43 -32.30
N SER A 351 31.16 0.00 -33.05
CA SER A 351 31.96 -0.92 -33.87
C SER A 351 32.71 -1.94 -33.00
N PRO A 352 33.03 -3.14 -33.52
CA PRO A 352 33.85 -4.11 -32.79
C PRO A 352 35.18 -3.54 -32.26
N ALA A 353 35.83 -2.64 -33.02
CA ALA A 353 37.03 -1.95 -32.55
C ALA A 353 36.73 -1.07 -31.32
N THR A 354 35.69 -0.24 -31.40
CA THR A 354 35.24 0.66 -30.32
C THR A 354 34.90 -0.10 -29.04
N LEU A 355 34.28 -1.27 -29.15
CA LEU A 355 33.90 -2.12 -28.00
C LEU A 355 35.10 -2.78 -27.32
N LEU A 356 36.11 -3.17 -28.08
CA LEU A 356 37.33 -3.80 -27.55
C LEU A 356 38.29 -2.78 -26.92
N THR A 357 38.35 -1.56 -27.46
CA THR A 357 39.13 -0.44 -26.91
C THR A 357 38.29 0.51 -26.07
N GLN A 358 37.15 0.03 -25.55
CA GLN A 358 36.21 0.83 -24.77
C GLN A 358 36.88 1.36 -23.49
N SER A 359 36.93 2.69 -23.36
CA SER A 359 37.54 3.36 -22.21
C SER A 359 36.65 3.29 -20.95
N ASP A 360 37.24 3.50 -19.78
CA ASP A 360 36.50 3.71 -18.52
C ASP A 360 35.83 5.10 -18.43
N THR A 361 35.47 5.73 -19.56
CA THR A 361 34.74 7.01 -19.59
C THR A 361 33.24 6.77 -19.80
N LEU A 362 32.38 7.56 -19.13
CA LEU A 362 30.93 7.42 -19.26
C LEU A 362 30.46 7.60 -20.70
N SER A 363 31.09 8.52 -21.45
CA SER A 363 30.79 8.79 -22.86
C SER A 363 30.98 7.59 -23.79
N SER A 364 31.81 6.59 -23.45
CA SER A 364 31.95 5.40 -24.28
C SER A 364 30.90 4.31 -24.00
N PHE A 365 30.02 4.49 -23.01
CA PHE A 365 28.93 3.54 -22.70
C PHE A 365 27.54 4.06 -23.09
N TYR A 366 27.32 5.38 -23.08
CA TYR A 366 26.03 6.00 -23.35
C TYR A 366 25.85 6.26 -24.86
N VAL A 367 24.88 5.59 -25.48
CA VAL A 367 24.46 5.83 -26.87
C VAL A 367 23.05 6.42 -26.86
N GLU A 368 22.87 7.65 -27.34
CA GLU A 368 21.56 8.30 -27.40
C GLU A 368 20.63 7.59 -28.40
N VAL A 369 19.39 7.34 -27.97
CA VAL A 369 18.36 6.67 -28.76
C VAL A 369 17.51 7.72 -29.45
N ALA A 370 17.53 7.74 -30.78
CA ALA A 370 16.70 8.61 -31.62
C ALA A 370 15.42 7.93 -32.16
N ASP A 371 15.20 6.65 -31.84
CA ASP A 371 14.01 5.91 -32.30
C ASP A 371 12.75 6.38 -31.56
N ALA A 372 11.85 7.04 -32.31
CA ALA A 372 10.58 7.54 -31.80
C ALA A 372 9.66 6.41 -31.29
N ALA A 373 9.64 5.23 -31.92
CA ALA A 373 8.78 4.13 -31.49
C ALA A 373 9.20 3.58 -30.12
N LEU A 374 10.52 3.44 -29.91
CA LEU A 374 11.11 3.05 -28.63
C LEU A 374 10.90 4.13 -27.55
N ILE A 375 11.04 5.42 -27.89
CA ILE A 375 10.74 6.54 -26.97
C ILE A 375 9.26 6.57 -26.58
N ASP A 376 8.33 6.35 -27.52
CA ASP A 376 6.89 6.27 -27.26
C ASP A 376 6.54 5.06 -26.40
N ARG A 377 7.19 3.90 -26.63
CA ARG A 377 7.05 2.71 -25.78
C ARG A 377 7.50 2.98 -24.35
N ILE A 378 8.68 3.59 -24.16
CA ILE A 378 9.20 3.97 -22.84
C ILE A 378 8.27 5.01 -22.17
N THR A 379 7.75 5.97 -22.93
CA THR A 379 6.77 6.95 -22.43
C THR A 379 5.47 6.26 -21.98
N CYS A 380 4.99 5.26 -22.73
CA CYS A 380 3.84 4.45 -22.35
C CYS A 380 4.09 3.67 -21.04
N ILE A 381 5.26 3.05 -20.88
CA ILE A 381 5.65 2.37 -19.64
C ILE A 381 5.65 3.36 -18.46
N LEU A 382 6.27 4.54 -18.61
CA LEU A 382 6.30 5.55 -17.55
C LEU A 382 4.88 5.99 -17.16
N ARG A 383 3.98 6.20 -18.13
CA ARG A 383 2.63 6.74 -17.90
C ARG A 383 1.57 5.72 -17.50
N SER A 384 1.78 4.43 -17.77
CA SER A 384 0.71 3.42 -17.73
C SER A 384 1.03 2.18 -16.89
N SER A 385 2.29 1.93 -16.49
CA SER A 385 2.64 0.81 -15.61
C SER A 385 2.30 1.07 -14.14
N GLY A 386 1.98 0.01 -13.41
CA GLY A 386 1.57 0.08 -12.01
C GLY A 386 0.31 0.93 -11.78
N HIS A 387 0.32 1.67 -10.67
CA HIS A 387 -0.77 2.52 -10.22
C HIS A 387 -0.82 3.90 -10.91
N ALA A 388 -0.16 4.10 -12.06
CA ALA A 388 -0.20 5.38 -12.75
C ALA A 388 -1.64 5.74 -13.15
N GLY A 389 -2.45 4.78 -13.62
CA GLY A 389 -3.87 4.98 -13.95
C GLY A 389 -4.84 5.12 -12.76
N ASP A 390 -4.36 5.22 -11.50
CA ASP A 390 -5.21 5.32 -10.31
C ASP A 390 -5.22 6.75 -9.74
N GLU A 391 -6.29 7.50 -10.03
CA GLU A 391 -6.52 8.86 -9.55
C GLU A 391 -6.53 8.99 -8.02
N SER A 392 -6.85 7.92 -7.28
CA SER A 392 -6.85 7.91 -5.81
C SER A 392 -5.45 7.78 -5.21
N SER A 393 -4.46 7.40 -6.03
CA SER A 393 -3.10 7.14 -5.62
C SER A 393 -2.17 8.32 -5.91
N THR A 394 -1.15 8.53 -5.08
CA THR A 394 -0.06 9.49 -5.38
C THR A 394 0.74 9.10 -6.63
N CYS A 395 0.61 7.87 -7.09
CA CYS A 395 1.23 7.35 -8.31
C CYS A 395 0.66 7.98 -9.59
N SER A 396 -0.55 8.57 -9.55
CA SER A 396 -1.21 9.28 -10.66
C SER A 396 -0.34 10.35 -11.33
N ARG A 397 0.64 10.94 -10.62
CA ARG A 397 1.61 11.87 -11.21
C ARG A 397 2.39 11.29 -12.38
N MET A 398 2.61 9.97 -12.42
CA MET A 398 3.32 9.35 -13.53
C MET A 398 2.58 9.47 -14.86
N GLN A 399 1.26 9.70 -14.88
CA GLN A 399 0.49 9.93 -16.12
C GLN A 399 1.00 11.11 -16.95
N THR A 400 1.59 12.13 -16.30
CA THR A 400 2.14 13.32 -16.98
C THR A 400 3.62 13.20 -17.33
N ALA A 401 4.27 12.08 -16.96
CA ALA A 401 5.70 11.92 -17.11
C ALA A 401 6.14 12.13 -18.56
N THR A 402 7.20 12.90 -18.77
CA THR A 402 7.70 13.28 -20.10
C THR A 402 9.18 12.93 -20.19
N VAL A 403 9.50 12.02 -21.11
CA VAL A 403 10.87 11.61 -21.43
C VAL A 403 11.66 12.83 -21.93
N LYS A 404 12.90 12.96 -21.46
CA LYS A 404 13.86 13.99 -21.85
C LYS A 404 14.95 13.44 -22.77
N SER A 405 15.46 12.26 -22.42
CA SER A 405 16.44 11.52 -23.20
C SER A 405 16.34 10.04 -22.85
N VAL A 406 16.69 9.19 -23.81
CA VAL A 406 16.88 7.76 -23.63
C VAL A 406 18.27 7.43 -24.14
N HIS A 407 19.05 6.74 -23.33
CA HIS A 407 20.37 6.25 -23.74
C HIS A 407 20.39 4.74 -23.63
N ARG A 408 20.68 4.05 -24.73
CA ARG A 408 21.07 2.64 -24.70
C ARG A 408 22.47 2.55 -24.13
N ILE A 409 22.68 1.56 -23.26
CA ILE A 409 23.98 1.32 -22.66
C ILE A 409 24.66 0.19 -23.41
N GLU A 410 25.84 0.48 -23.95
CA GLU A 410 26.67 -0.46 -24.71
C GLU A 410 27.96 -0.76 -23.94
N ASN A 411 27.87 -1.31 -22.72
CA ASN A 411 29.05 -1.67 -21.91
C ASN A 411 29.45 -3.13 -22.19
N PHE A 412 30.51 -3.31 -22.97
CA PHE A 412 30.99 -4.60 -23.48
C PHE A 412 31.34 -5.58 -22.35
N GLN A 413 32.05 -5.10 -21.33
CA GLN A 413 32.48 -5.93 -20.20
C GLN A 413 31.33 -6.33 -19.27
N LEU A 414 30.33 -5.47 -19.08
CA LEU A 414 29.12 -5.79 -18.32
C LEU A 414 28.26 -6.81 -19.07
N TRP A 415 28.10 -6.65 -20.38
CA TRP A 415 27.33 -7.58 -21.19
C TRP A 415 27.90 -9.00 -21.13
N HIS A 416 29.23 -9.16 -21.21
CA HIS A 416 29.83 -10.49 -21.10
C HIS A 416 29.76 -11.10 -19.70
N ARG A 417 29.88 -10.30 -18.63
CA ARG A 417 29.62 -10.79 -17.26
C ARG A 417 28.18 -11.25 -17.11
N TYR A 418 27.22 -10.50 -17.66
CA TYR A 418 25.82 -10.86 -17.67
C TYR A 418 25.56 -12.18 -18.42
N GLN A 419 26.05 -12.31 -19.67
CA GLN A 419 25.92 -13.54 -20.47
C GLN A 419 26.57 -14.75 -19.79
N ALA A 420 27.75 -14.58 -19.17
CA ALA A 420 28.40 -15.63 -18.40
C ALA A 420 27.55 -16.06 -17.18
N ARG A 421 26.86 -15.12 -16.52
CA ARG A 421 25.94 -15.46 -15.42
C ARG A 421 24.72 -16.22 -15.89
N LEU A 422 24.14 -15.88 -17.05
CA LEU A 422 23.05 -16.65 -17.66
C LEU A 422 23.50 -18.11 -17.93
N ALA A 423 24.70 -18.31 -18.48
CA ALA A 423 25.27 -19.64 -18.69
C ALA A 423 25.46 -20.40 -17.37
N ALA A 424 26.03 -19.76 -16.33
CA ALA A 424 26.18 -20.37 -15.02
C ALA A 424 24.83 -20.74 -14.36
N MET A 425 23.78 -19.93 -14.54
CA MET A 425 22.44 -20.26 -14.07
C MET A 425 21.85 -21.48 -14.79
N ARG A 426 22.09 -21.62 -16.10
CA ARG A 426 21.70 -22.83 -16.87
C ARG A 426 22.42 -24.08 -16.37
N GLU A 427 23.71 -23.98 -16.09
CA GLU A 427 24.49 -25.08 -15.52
C GLU A 427 23.98 -25.47 -14.12
N ASP A 428 23.70 -24.49 -13.24
CA ASP A 428 23.08 -24.73 -11.93
C ASP A 428 21.68 -25.38 -12.08
N HIS A 429 20.85 -24.89 -13.00
CA HIS A 429 19.51 -25.45 -13.24
C HIS A 429 19.57 -26.90 -13.73
N ALA A 430 20.47 -27.21 -14.66
CA ALA A 430 20.70 -28.58 -15.14
C ALA A 430 21.24 -29.49 -14.02
N LYS A 431 22.20 -29.00 -13.23
CA LYS A 431 22.86 -29.76 -12.15
C LYS A 431 21.94 -30.10 -10.99
N TYR A 432 21.06 -29.19 -10.59
CA TYR A 432 20.12 -29.39 -9.47
C TYR A 432 18.69 -29.71 -9.93
N CYS A 433 18.47 -29.93 -11.23
CA CYS A 433 17.17 -30.18 -11.85
C CYS A 433 16.10 -29.13 -11.48
N VAL A 434 16.50 -27.85 -11.48
CA VAL A 434 15.63 -26.73 -11.09
C VAL A 434 14.56 -26.51 -12.16
N HIS A 435 13.30 -26.46 -11.74
CA HIS A 435 12.21 -25.97 -12.58
C HIS A 435 12.10 -24.45 -12.43
N VAL A 436 11.91 -23.75 -13.55
CA VAL A 436 11.76 -22.29 -13.59
C VAL A 436 10.33 -21.98 -14.00
N ASP A 437 9.51 -21.61 -13.03
CA ASP A 437 8.18 -21.03 -13.25
C ASP A 437 8.33 -19.53 -13.55
N PRO A 438 7.90 -19.04 -14.74
CA PRO A 438 8.07 -17.63 -15.09
C PRO A 438 7.36 -16.69 -14.14
N ALA A 439 8.06 -15.68 -13.63
CA ALA A 439 7.45 -14.65 -12.80
C ALA A 439 6.42 -13.85 -13.62
N ALA A 440 5.21 -13.74 -13.08
CA ALA A 440 4.21 -12.83 -13.62
C ALA A 440 4.65 -11.37 -13.40
N LEU A 441 4.37 -10.52 -14.38
CA LEU A 441 4.49 -9.06 -14.28
C LEU A 441 3.09 -8.45 -14.22
N ASP A 442 3.01 -7.14 -14.00
CA ASP A 442 1.79 -6.33 -14.09
C ASP A 442 0.71 -6.76 -13.07
N LEU A 443 1.11 -7.35 -11.94
CA LEU A 443 0.17 -7.77 -10.89
C LEU A 443 -0.42 -6.59 -10.08
N ASP A 444 0.15 -5.39 -10.21
CA ASP A 444 -0.24 -4.17 -9.48
C ASP A 444 -0.91 -3.10 -10.37
N CYS A 445 -1.29 -3.45 -11.60
CA CYS A 445 -1.82 -2.52 -12.59
C CYS A 445 -3.06 -3.05 -13.32
N ARG A 446 -3.73 -2.20 -14.10
CA ARG A 446 -4.96 -2.58 -14.85
C ARG A 446 -4.70 -3.07 -16.27
N GLN A 447 -3.47 -2.99 -16.76
CA GLN A 447 -3.08 -3.25 -18.15
C GLN A 447 -1.70 -3.90 -18.16
N GLY A 448 -1.52 -5.00 -18.90
CA GLY A 448 -0.24 -5.71 -19.00
C GLY A 448 0.85 -4.97 -19.79
N VAL A 449 1.21 -3.75 -19.37
CA VAL A 449 2.09 -2.84 -20.10
C VAL A 449 3.52 -3.36 -20.10
N MET A 450 4.07 -3.76 -18.95
CA MET A 450 5.43 -4.29 -18.91
C MET A 450 5.55 -5.64 -19.62
N THR A 451 4.52 -6.48 -19.49
CA THR A 451 4.39 -7.77 -20.18
C THR A 451 4.40 -7.59 -21.71
N ALA A 452 3.60 -6.65 -22.22
CA ALA A 452 3.55 -6.34 -23.65
C ALA A 452 4.82 -5.65 -24.17
N SER A 453 5.64 -5.06 -23.28
CA SER A 453 6.85 -4.31 -23.65
C SER A 453 8.14 -5.14 -23.57
N GLN A 454 8.08 -6.42 -23.19
CA GLN A 454 9.29 -7.25 -23.00
C GLN A 454 10.10 -7.42 -24.29
N SER A 455 9.44 -7.66 -25.43
CA SER A 455 10.09 -7.77 -26.75
C SER A 455 10.64 -6.45 -27.25
N ASP A 456 9.92 -5.34 -26.98
CA ASP A 456 10.23 -4.01 -27.51
C ASP A 456 11.44 -3.37 -26.81
N LEU A 457 12.00 -4.05 -25.80
CA LEU A 457 13.11 -3.59 -24.96
C LEU A 457 14.23 -4.64 -24.82
N ASP A 458 14.23 -5.68 -25.67
CA ASP A 458 15.19 -6.79 -25.57
C ASP A 458 16.62 -6.45 -26.10
N CYS A 459 16.75 -5.29 -26.74
CA CYS A 459 17.93 -4.72 -27.42
C CYS A 459 18.39 -5.45 -28.69
N GLY A 460 17.52 -6.19 -29.37
CA GLY A 460 17.90 -7.01 -30.53
C GLY A 460 18.64 -8.28 -30.12
N ALA A 461 18.35 -8.78 -28.93
CA ALA A 461 18.73 -10.11 -28.46
C ALA A 461 17.52 -10.68 -27.73
N CYS A 462 17.16 -11.95 -27.97
CA CYS A 462 16.01 -12.52 -27.28
C CYS A 462 16.24 -12.62 -25.75
N LEU A 463 15.16 -12.54 -24.97
CA LEU A 463 15.21 -12.81 -23.53
C LEU A 463 15.43 -14.30 -23.24
N ALA A 464 16.29 -14.59 -22.28
CA ALA A 464 16.60 -15.93 -21.78
C ALA A 464 15.46 -16.47 -20.89
N ASN A 465 14.34 -16.84 -21.51
CA ASN A 465 13.14 -17.37 -20.85
C ASN A 465 13.43 -18.62 -19.98
N ASP A 466 14.48 -19.38 -20.28
CA ASP A 466 14.90 -20.58 -19.56
C ASP A 466 15.56 -20.29 -18.19
N VAL A 467 15.89 -19.03 -17.92
CA VAL A 467 16.33 -18.52 -16.61
C VAL A 467 15.46 -17.36 -16.13
N ASP A 468 14.23 -17.28 -16.62
CA ASP A 468 13.25 -16.22 -16.39
C ASP A 468 13.85 -14.80 -16.47
N GLU A 469 14.49 -14.50 -17.60
CA GLU A 469 14.94 -13.15 -17.89
C GLU A 469 13.77 -12.20 -18.17
N LYS A 470 13.72 -11.08 -17.44
CA LYS A 470 12.73 -10.00 -17.58
C LYS A 470 13.37 -8.66 -17.87
N ILE A 471 12.65 -7.80 -18.59
CA ILE A 471 12.88 -6.36 -18.58
C ILE A 471 12.14 -5.74 -17.39
N LEU A 472 12.89 -5.13 -16.48
CA LEU A 472 12.39 -4.48 -15.26
C LEU A 472 13.00 -3.09 -15.06
N LEU A 473 12.40 -2.29 -14.18
CA LEU A 473 12.72 -0.89 -13.92
C LEU A 473 13.45 -0.73 -12.59
N HIS A 474 14.45 0.15 -12.56
CA HIS A 474 15.20 0.53 -11.35
C HIS A 474 15.33 2.05 -11.25
N GLY A 475 14.66 2.67 -10.28
CA GLY A 475 14.75 4.10 -10.03
C GLY A 475 15.94 4.46 -9.14
N THR A 476 16.74 5.44 -9.56
CA THR A 476 17.96 5.87 -8.84
C THR A 476 18.34 7.31 -9.21
N SER A 477 19.34 7.90 -8.57
CA SER A 477 19.85 9.23 -8.96
C SER A 477 20.77 9.14 -10.19
N TRP A 478 20.91 10.25 -10.94
CA TRP A 478 21.85 10.33 -12.07
C TRP A 478 23.28 9.91 -11.70
N SER A 479 23.79 10.35 -10.54
CA SER A 479 25.10 9.96 -10.03
C SER A 479 25.26 8.44 -9.84
N ASN A 480 24.19 7.78 -9.38
CA ASN A 480 24.19 6.34 -9.16
C ASN A 480 24.01 5.58 -10.48
N ALA A 481 23.22 6.11 -11.41
CA ALA A 481 23.08 5.54 -12.75
C ALA A 481 24.43 5.50 -13.48
N ASN A 482 25.22 6.59 -13.43
CA ASN A 482 26.57 6.62 -13.97
C ASN A 482 27.47 5.52 -13.38
N SER A 483 27.40 5.31 -12.06
CA SER A 483 28.16 4.25 -11.37
C SER A 483 27.70 2.84 -11.79
N ILE A 484 26.39 2.64 -11.95
CA ILE A 484 25.79 1.38 -12.40
C ILE A 484 26.17 1.08 -13.86
N VAL A 485 26.19 2.09 -14.74
CA VAL A 485 26.61 1.94 -16.14
C VAL A 485 28.09 1.59 -16.26
N MET A 486 28.95 2.15 -15.42
CA MET A 486 30.39 1.89 -15.47
C MET A 486 30.76 0.54 -14.83
N HIS A 487 30.20 0.21 -13.66
CA HIS A 487 30.66 -0.91 -12.83
C HIS A 487 29.69 -2.09 -12.75
N GLY A 488 28.43 -1.88 -13.13
CA GLY A 488 27.31 -2.78 -12.94
C GLY A 488 26.50 -2.45 -11.68
N PHE A 489 25.38 -3.15 -11.49
CA PHE A 489 24.67 -3.10 -10.22
C PHE A 489 25.56 -3.63 -9.08
N ASP A 490 25.33 -3.23 -7.83
CA ASP A 490 26.03 -3.80 -6.68
C ASP A 490 25.12 -3.80 -5.45
N HIS A 491 24.70 -4.99 -4.99
CA HIS A 491 23.85 -5.12 -3.81
C HIS A 491 24.53 -4.59 -2.53
N ARG A 492 25.87 -4.50 -2.50
CA ARG A 492 26.64 -4.04 -1.34
C ARG A 492 26.57 -2.53 -1.13
N THR A 493 26.29 -1.77 -2.20
CA THR A 493 26.12 -0.31 -2.16
C THR A 493 24.64 0.11 -2.12
N CYS A 494 23.73 -0.84 -2.34
CA CYS A 494 22.29 -0.62 -2.27
C CYS A 494 21.79 -0.28 -0.85
N MET A 495 20.67 0.45 -0.79
CA MET A 495 19.96 0.70 0.46
C MET A 495 19.34 -0.61 0.97
N ARG A 496 19.50 -0.92 2.28
CA ARG A 496 18.86 -2.09 2.89
C ARG A 496 17.34 -2.05 2.70
N GLY A 497 16.80 -3.04 1.98
CA GLY A 497 15.38 -3.16 1.71
C GLY A 497 14.63 -4.06 2.69
N MET A 498 13.36 -4.31 2.40
CA MET A 498 12.49 -5.12 3.27
C MET A 498 12.65 -6.63 3.06
N TYR A 499 13.13 -7.04 1.89
CA TYR A 499 13.19 -8.43 1.44
C TYR A 499 14.60 -9.01 1.38
N GLY A 500 15.60 -8.20 1.75
CA GLY A 500 17.02 -8.56 1.80
C GLY A 500 17.92 -7.38 1.39
N ASP A 501 19.23 -7.55 1.58
CA ASP A 501 20.29 -6.67 1.11
C ASP A 501 20.67 -7.07 -0.34
N GLY A 502 19.73 -6.86 -1.27
CA GLY A 502 19.84 -7.16 -2.70
C GLY A 502 19.66 -5.93 -3.58
N VAL A 503 19.70 -6.10 -4.91
CA VAL A 503 19.34 -5.08 -5.90
C VAL A 503 17.84 -5.18 -6.20
N TYR A 504 17.12 -4.07 -6.06
CA TYR A 504 15.66 -4.02 -6.18
C TYR A 504 15.23 -3.49 -7.55
N PHE A 505 14.26 -4.16 -8.15
CA PHE A 505 13.59 -3.79 -9.40
C PHE A 505 12.07 -3.82 -9.21
N ALA A 506 11.36 -3.15 -10.11
CA ALA A 506 9.90 -3.18 -10.21
C ALA A 506 9.48 -3.17 -11.69
N ASP A 507 8.32 -3.69 -11.98
CA ASP A 507 7.59 -3.48 -13.24
C ASP A 507 6.84 -2.13 -13.24
N ALA A 508 6.34 -1.69 -12.08
CA ALA A 508 5.69 -0.40 -11.92
C ALA A 508 6.68 0.80 -11.94
N ALA A 509 6.57 1.67 -12.94
CA ALA A 509 7.37 2.91 -13.02
C ALA A 509 7.16 3.83 -11.82
N CYS A 510 5.93 3.90 -11.28
CA CYS A 510 5.60 4.67 -10.08
C CYS A 510 6.24 4.13 -8.78
N LYS A 511 6.62 2.84 -8.72
CA LYS A 511 7.44 2.28 -7.63
C LYS A 511 8.88 2.77 -7.77
N SER A 512 9.48 2.63 -8.95
CA SER A 512 10.83 3.10 -9.24
C SER A 512 10.96 4.62 -9.05
N HIS A 513 9.95 5.40 -9.42
CA HIS A 513 9.93 6.85 -9.22
C HIS A 513 10.23 7.28 -7.77
N GLN A 514 9.77 6.52 -6.76
CA GLN A 514 10.00 6.81 -5.34
C GLN A 514 11.50 6.86 -4.94
N TYR A 515 12.39 6.30 -5.76
CA TYR A 515 13.83 6.20 -5.54
C TYR A 515 14.66 7.03 -6.53
N SER A 516 14.01 7.69 -7.50
CA SER A 516 14.66 8.44 -8.59
C SER A 516 15.06 9.88 -8.25
N CYS A 517 14.67 10.41 -7.09
CA CYS A 517 14.94 11.81 -6.71
C CYS A 517 16.23 11.93 -5.89
N GLY A 518 17.29 12.50 -6.47
CA GLY A 518 18.54 12.78 -5.75
C GLY A 518 18.42 13.86 -4.67
N ALA A 519 17.53 14.85 -4.86
CA ALA A 519 17.31 15.93 -3.90
C ALA A 519 16.42 15.53 -2.70
N HIS A 520 15.56 14.53 -2.88
CA HIS A 520 14.61 14.05 -1.86
C HIS A 520 14.72 12.53 -1.73
N PRO A 521 15.80 12.01 -1.10
CA PRO A 521 15.98 10.57 -0.95
C PRO A 521 14.81 9.96 -0.17
N ALA A 522 14.35 8.78 -0.58
CA ALA A 522 13.09 8.13 -0.15
C ALA A 522 12.85 8.00 1.37
N LYS A 523 13.88 8.22 2.20
CA LYS A 523 13.83 8.25 3.67
C LYS A 523 13.21 9.52 4.26
N THR A 524 13.16 10.65 3.54
CA THR A 524 12.68 11.93 4.10
C THR A 524 11.16 12.07 4.01
N SER A 525 10.56 11.71 2.88
CA SER A 525 9.10 11.53 2.72
C SER A 525 8.76 10.99 1.33
N LYS A 526 7.95 9.91 1.24
CA LYS A 526 7.40 9.43 -0.05
C LYS A 526 6.58 10.51 -0.75
N THR A 527 5.83 11.31 0.01
CA THR A 527 5.05 12.45 -0.48
C THR A 527 5.96 13.52 -1.09
N SER A 528 7.16 13.75 -0.53
CA SER A 528 8.13 14.71 -1.09
C SER A 528 8.73 14.25 -2.42
N ALA A 529 8.98 12.94 -2.57
CA ALA A 529 9.49 12.36 -3.81
C ALA A 529 8.47 12.52 -4.95
N PHE A 530 7.18 12.25 -4.71
CA PHE A 530 6.14 12.54 -5.73
C PHE A 530 5.90 14.05 -5.91
N ALA A 531 6.02 14.87 -4.85
CA ALA A 531 5.79 16.32 -4.94
C ALA A 531 6.83 17.06 -5.81
N CYS A 532 8.08 16.63 -5.79
CA CYS A 532 9.21 17.31 -6.43
C CYS A 532 9.20 17.19 -7.96
N ARG A 533 9.38 18.31 -8.68
CA ARG A 533 9.40 18.38 -10.15
C ARG A 533 10.80 18.41 -10.80
N CYS A 534 11.88 18.16 -10.05
CA CYS A 534 13.21 18.09 -10.67
C CYS A 534 13.34 16.87 -11.61
N GLU A 535 14.33 16.89 -12.47
CA GLU A 535 14.65 15.78 -13.36
C GLU A 535 14.88 14.47 -12.59
N ARG A 536 14.51 13.35 -13.22
CA ARG A 536 14.54 12.00 -12.65
C ARG A 536 15.29 11.06 -13.57
N THR A 537 15.89 10.03 -12.96
CA THR A 537 16.58 8.97 -13.67
C THR A 537 15.93 7.62 -13.36
N LEU A 538 15.74 6.81 -14.39
CA LEU A 538 15.29 5.43 -14.27
C LEU A 538 16.16 4.57 -15.21
N ILE A 539 16.58 3.41 -14.71
CA ILE A 539 17.28 2.40 -15.51
C ILE A 539 16.26 1.34 -15.91
N ILE A 540 16.21 1.00 -17.19
CA ILE A 540 15.53 -0.20 -17.70
C ILE A 540 16.61 -1.27 -17.79
N ALA A 541 16.40 -2.41 -17.15
CA ALA A 541 17.39 -3.47 -17.01
C ALA A 541 16.86 -4.83 -17.46
N ARG A 542 17.74 -5.60 -18.10
CA ARG A 542 17.62 -7.04 -18.27
C ARG A 542 17.97 -7.71 -16.94
N VAL A 543 17.09 -8.53 -16.38
CA VAL A 543 17.25 -9.13 -15.04
C VAL A 543 16.92 -10.62 -15.10
N ALA A 544 17.88 -11.48 -14.74
CA ALA A 544 17.71 -12.93 -14.71
C ALA A 544 17.22 -13.40 -13.34
N LEU A 545 15.93 -13.73 -13.24
CA LEU A 545 15.29 -14.09 -11.97
C LEU A 545 15.58 -15.53 -11.54
N GLY A 546 15.80 -16.44 -12.49
CA GLY A 546 15.93 -17.88 -12.24
C GLY A 546 14.66 -18.45 -11.61
N ASP A 547 14.79 -19.46 -10.76
CA ASP A 547 13.69 -19.87 -9.90
C ASP A 547 13.43 -18.82 -8.81
N ALA A 548 12.30 -18.13 -8.90
CA ALA A 548 11.91 -17.09 -7.96
C ALA A 548 11.34 -17.65 -6.66
N TYR A 549 11.85 -17.18 -5.52
CA TYR A 549 11.15 -17.35 -4.24
C TYR A 549 10.08 -16.27 -4.06
N TYR A 550 8.82 -16.67 -3.96
CA TYR A 550 7.72 -15.76 -3.65
C TYR A 550 7.65 -15.47 -2.14
N ALA A 551 7.94 -14.22 -1.76
CA ALA A 551 7.98 -13.85 -0.35
C ALA A 551 6.58 -13.65 0.24
N SER A 552 6.31 -14.31 1.37
CA SER A 552 5.15 -14.08 2.25
C SER A 552 5.49 -13.23 3.48
N ALA A 553 6.78 -12.95 3.72
CA ALA A 553 7.28 -12.24 4.88
C ALA A 553 8.47 -11.33 4.53
N THR A 554 8.68 -10.27 5.31
CA THR A 554 9.90 -9.44 5.23
C THR A 554 11.15 -10.22 5.68
N ARG A 555 12.30 -9.95 5.06
CA ARG A 555 13.56 -10.70 5.21
C ARG A 555 14.78 -9.75 5.40
N ARG A 556 14.61 -8.71 6.23
CA ARG A 556 15.61 -7.64 6.43
C ARG A 556 16.98 -8.21 6.84
N GLY A 557 18.04 -7.77 6.16
CA GLY A 557 19.42 -8.20 6.42
C GLY A 557 19.80 -9.58 5.84
N ALA A 558 18.89 -10.29 5.18
CA ALA A 558 19.24 -11.47 4.40
C ALA A 558 20.10 -11.05 3.19
N ARG A 559 21.26 -11.67 3.00
CA ARG A 559 22.20 -11.36 1.89
C ARG A 559 22.14 -12.34 0.73
N ARG A 560 21.19 -13.28 0.77
CA ARG A 560 20.93 -14.30 -0.26
C ARG A 560 19.43 -14.63 -0.28
N PRO A 561 18.88 -15.15 -1.39
CA PRO A 561 17.57 -15.78 -1.41
C PRO A 561 17.51 -16.95 -0.41
N PRO A 562 16.31 -17.37 0.04
CA PRO A 562 16.15 -18.60 0.82
C PRO A 562 16.67 -19.83 0.07
N ASN A 563 17.05 -20.84 0.86
CA ASN A 563 17.29 -22.19 0.38
C ASN A 563 16.03 -22.75 -0.30
N ARG A 564 16.21 -23.67 -1.24
CA ARG A 564 15.10 -24.45 -1.84
C ARG A 564 14.63 -25.50 -0.85
N ASP A 565 13.32 -25.75 -0.81
CA ASP A 565 12.76 -26.81 0.03
C ASP A 565 13.11 -28.19 -0.55
N GLY A 566 13.78 -29.03 0.24
CA GLY A 566 14.16 -30.40 -0.17
C GLY A 566 15.28 -30.51 -1.21
N ALA A 567 15.88 -29.40 -1.66
CA ALA A 567 16.95 -29.38 -2.65
C ALA A 567 18.17 -28.58 -2.17
N THR A 568 19.33 -28.81 -2.81
CA THR A 568 20.56 -28.06 -2.49
C THR A 568 20.58 -26.68 -3.14
N GLY A 569 21.06 -25.68 -2.38
CA GLY A 569 21.25 -24.31 -2.86
C GLY A 569 20.08 -23.36 -2.57
N THR A 570 20.25 -22.11 -2.99
CA THR A 570 19.26 -21.04 -2.85
C THR A 570 18.54 -20.80 -4.18
N HIS A 571 17.30 -20.31 -4.09
CA HIS A 571 16.56 -19.75 -5.22
C HIS A 571 17.38 -18.69 -5.98
N GLY A 572 17.08 -18.44 -7.25
CA GLY A 572 17.74 -17.43 -8.08
C GLY A 572 17.45 -15.99 -7.64
N SER A 573 16.22 -15.72 -7.19
CA SER A 573 15.76 -14.38 -6.80
C SER A 573 14.69 -14.42 -5.71
N VAL A 574 14.25 -13.24 -5.26
CA VAL A 574 13.04 -13.06 -4.45
C VAL A 574 12.06 -12.18 -5.21
N VAL A 575 10.84 -12.66 -5.40
CA VAL A 575 9.71 -11.92 -5.98
C VAL A 575 8.68 -11.66 -4.89
N VAL A 576 8.10 -10.45 -4.90
CA VAL A 576 7.11 -10.03 -3.92
C VAL A 576 5.90 -9.49 -4.64
N ASN A 577 4.81 -10.25 -4.60
CA ASN A 577 3.55 -9.87 -5.23
C ASN A 577 2.79 -8.87 -4.33
N PRO A 578 1.89 -8.06 -4.91
CA PRO A 578 0.98 -7.21 -4.13
C PRO A 578 0.11 -8.03 -3.16
N GLY A 579 -0.22 -7.45 -2.01
CA GLY A 579 -1.06 -8.06 -0.98
C GLY A 579 -0.42 -8.09 0.43
N PRO A 580 -1.01 -8.86 1.37
CA PRO A 580 -0.54 -8.93 2.74
C PRO A 580 0.81 -9.66 2.85
N ILE A 581 1.75 -9.06 3.58
CA ILE A 581 3.09 -9.59 3.82
C ILE A 581 3.40 -9.54 5.32
N GLN A 582 3.87 -10.64 5.91
CA GLN A 582 4.22 -10.65 7.33
C GLN A 582 5.38 -9.67 7.62
N GLY A 583 5.13 -8.68 8.47
CA GLY A 583 6.07 -7.59 8.76
C GLY A 583 5.96 -6.35 7.87
N HIS A 584 4.97 -6.29 6.96
CA HIS A 584 4.66 -5.11 6.16
C HIS A 584 3.14 -4.97 5.91
N ARG A 585 2.54 -3.84 6.31
CA ARG A 585 1.06 -3.70 6.41
C ARG A 585 0.29 -4.11 5.15
N ASN A 586 0.75 -3.68 3.97
CA ASN A 586 0.23 -4.12 2.69
C ASN A 586 1.28 -3.84 1.61
N GLN A 587 1.72 -4.85 0.86
CA GLN A 587 2.57 -4.67 -0.29
C GLN A 587 1.72 -4.13 -1.46
N VAL A 588 1.96 -2.88 -1.84
CA VAL A 588 1.16 -2.22 -2.89
C VAL A 588 1.69 -2.54 -4.28
N HIS A 589 3.01 -2.53 -4.48
CA HIS A 589 3.64 -2.73 -5.78
C HIS A 589 4.32 -4.08 -5.88
N GLN A 590 4.48 -4.64 -7.08
CA GLN A 590 5.34 -5.81 -7.25
C GLN A 590 6.83 -5.40 -7.12
N GLU A 591 7.65 -6.24 -6.48
CA GLU A 591 9.09 -6.00 -6.29
C GLU A 591 9.88 -7.28 -6.59
N PHE A 592 11.00 -7.12 -7.30
CA PHE A 592 11.89 -8.20 -7.72
C PHE A 592 13.29 -7.92 -7.17
N VAL A 593 13.92 -8.91 -6.54
CA VAL A 593 15.20 -8.74 -5.83
C VAL A 593 16.20 -9.82 -6.20
N VAL A 594 17.33 -9.40 -6.77
CA VAL A 594 18.49 -10.26 -7.07
C VAL A 594 19.64 -9.97 -6.10
N TYR A 595 20.49 -10.96 -5.87
CA TYR A 595 21.57 -10.91 -4.87
C TYR A 595 22.95 -11.10 -5.48
N ASP A 596 23.02 -11.53 -6.74
CA ASP A 596 24.20 -11.41 -7.55
C ASP A 596 24.14 -10.11 -8.36
N ARG A 597 25.28 -9.42 -8.49
CA ARG A 597 25.40 -8.24 -9.34
C ARG A 597 25.34 -8.60 -10.83
N GLU A 598 25.72 -9.82 -11.19
CA GLU A 598 25.85 -10.28 -12.57
C GLU A 598 24.51 -10.84 -13.10
N GLN A 599 23.48 -10.88 -12.26
CA GLN A 599 22.08 -11.18 -12.64
C GLN A 599 21.34 -10.00 -13.29
N ALA A 600 21.95 -8.83 -13.48
CA ALA A 600 21.31 -7.69 -14.13
C ALA A 600 22.24 -6.88 -15.04
N TYR A 601 21.73 -6.48 -16.20
CA TYR A 601 22.40 -5.59 -17.17
C TYR A 601 21.58 -4.29 -17.35
N PRO A 602 22.17 -3.10 -17.18
CA PRO A 602 21.45 -1.82 -17.27
C PRO A 602 21.22 -1.41 -18.74
N ALA A 603 20.27 -2.04 -19.43
CA ALA A 603 20.04 -1.88 -20.87
C ALA A 603 19.82 -0.44 -21.35
N PHE A 604 19.02 0.36 -20.62
CA PHE A 604 18.79 1.76 -20.95
C PHE A 604 18.81 2.66 -19.70
N VAL A 605 19.24 3.90 -19.87
CA VAL A 605 19.06 4.99 -18.90
C VAL A 605 18.11 6.04 -19.47
N VAL A 606 17.02 6.28 -18.76
CA VAL A 606 15.96 7.23 -19.14
C VAL A 606 15.99 8.43 -18.20
N GLN A 607 16.14 9.63 -18.76
CA GLN A 607 15.91 10.89 -18.03
C GLN A 607 14.49 11.38 -18.35
N TYR A 608 13.77 11.85 -17.33
CA TYR A 608 12.39 12.32 -17.49
C TYR A 608 12.01 13.39 -16.46
N LEU A 609 10.94 14.12 -16.77
CA LEU A 609 10.20 14.96 -15.81
C LEU A 609 8.91 14.23 -15.40
N PRO A 610 8.53 14.21 -14.11
CA PRO A 610 7.26 13.64 -13.65
C PRO A 610 6.06 14.58 -13.81
#